data_AF-A0A7C2VTG4-F1
#
_entry.id   AF-A0A7C2VTG4-F1
#
_cell.length_a   1.000
_cell.length_b   1.000
_cell.length_c   1.000
_cell.angle_alpha   90.00
_cell.angle_beta   90.00
_cell.angle_gamma   90.00
#
_symmetry.space_group_name_H-M   'P 1'
#
loop_
_entity.id
_entity.type
_entity.pdbx_description
1 polymer ?
#
loop_
_entity_poly.entity_id
_entity_poly.type
_entity_poly.pdbx_seq_one_letter_code
_entity_poly.pdbx_strand_id
1 'polypeptide(L)' 'MDEVTIVQISDIHVMTPHFSKELEVNVVEEVNSLSPDLLVVTGDLTDDGLYYQYEEALSLLEKFDVKR' A
#
# COMPACT_ATOMS: atom_id res chain seq x y z
N MET A 1 7.89 23.95 14.00
CA MET A 1 7.30 22.61 14.12
C MET A 1 7.70 21.89 12.86
N ASP A 2 8.18 20.66 12.99
CA ASP A 2 8.48 19.85 11.82
C ASP A 2 7.18 19.53 11.09
N GLU A 3 7.23 19.54 9.76
CA GLU A 3 6.10 19.18 8.90
C GLU A 3 5.86 17.67 9.01
N VAL A 4 4.59 17.25 9.05
CA VAL A 4 4.18 15.83 9.12
C VAL A 4 3.46 15.49 7.83
N THR A 5 3.97 14.50 7.10
CA THR A 5 3.39 13.98 5.86
C THR A 5 2.66 12.68 6.14
N ILE A 6 1.35 12.66 5.90
CA ILE A 6 0.50 11.47 6.00
C ILE A 6 0.04 11.10 4.60
N VAL A 7 0.27 9.85 4.22
CA VAL A 7 -0.27 9.26 2.98
C VAL A 7 -1.40 8.32 3.35
N GLN A 8 -2.53 8.44 2.66
CA GLN A 8 -3.67 7.54 2.81
C GLN A 8 -3.95 6.84 1.48
N ILE A 9 -4.01 5.52 1.50
CA ILE A 9 -4.43 4.68 0.37
C ILE A 9 -5.57 3.75 0.80
N SER A 10 -6.30 3.19 -0.16
CA SER A 10 -7.45 2.32 0.08
C SER A 10 -7.66 1.37 -1.10
N ASP A 11 -8.53 0.38 -0.93
CA ASP A 11 -9.09 -0.44 -2.02
C ASP A 11 -7.99 -1.09 -2.88
N ILE A 12 -6.99 -1.67 -2.20
CA ILE A 12 -5.84 -2.31 -2.86
C ILE A 12 -6.31 -3.50 -3.68
N HIS A 13 -7.20 -4.33 -3.13
CA HIS A 13 -7.77 -5.49 -3.82
C HIS A 13 -6.67 -6.35 -4.49
N VAL A 14 -5.73 -6.86 -3.68
CA VAL A 14 -4.59 -7.64 -4.22
C VAL A 14 -5.03 -8.89 -4.96
N MET A 15 -4.24 -9.28 -5.97
CA MET A 15 -4.49 -10.43 -6.86
C MET A 15 -5.77 -10.34 -7.71
N THR A 16 -6.44 -9.19 -7.77
CA THR A 16 -7.55 -9.01 -8.71
C THR A 16 -7.06 -8.89 -10.15
N PRO A 17 -7.91 -9.19 -11.14
CA PRO A 17 -7.63 -8.89 -12.54
C PRO A 17 -7.36 -7.39 -12.81
N HIS A 18 -7.79 -6.52 -11.90
CA HIS A 18 -7.62 -5.06 -11.98
C HIS A 18 -6.33 -4.59 -11.30
N PHE A 19 -5.75 -5.38 -10.39
CA PHE A 19 -4.49 -5.09 -9.73
C PHE A 19 -3.32 -5.51 -10.61
N SER A 20 -2.81 -4.56 -11.39
CA SER A 20 -1.68 -4.80 -12.29
C SER A 20 -0.34 -4.60 -11.59
N LYS A 21 0.71 -5.27 -12.10
CA LYS A 21 2.07 -5.06 -11.59
C LYS A 21 2.56 -3.63 -11.76
N GLU A 22 2.07 -2.94 -12.79
CA GLU A 22 2.37 -1.53 -13.04
C GLU A 22 1.74 -0.63 -11.97
N LEU A 23 0.49 -0.89 -11.58
CA LEU A 23 -0.17 -0.17 -10.48
C LEU A 23 0.61 -0.32 -9.18
N GLU A 24 1.03 -1.54 -8.86
CA GLU A 24 1.87 -1.84 -7.70
C GLU A 24 3.17 -1.03 -7.72
N VAL A 25 3.91 -1.04 -8.83
CA VAL A 25 5.18 -0.32 -8.94
C VAL A 25 4.95 1.18 -8.79
N ASN A 26 3.99 1.73 -9.52
CA ASN A 26 3.71 3.16 -9.52
C ASN A 26 3.30 3.66 -8.12
N VAL A 27 2.40 2.95 -7.42
CA VAL A 27 1.94 3.39 -6.10
C VAL A 27 3.08 3.32 -5.07
N VAL A 28 3.93 2.29 -5.12
CA VAL A 28 5.07 2.17 -4.20
C VAL A 28 6.08 3.29 -4.46
N GLU A 29 6.42 3.55 -5.72
CA GLU A 29 7.36 4.62 -6.08
C GLU A 29 6.84 6.00 -5.71
N GLU A 30 5.56 6.28 -6.00
CA GLU A 30 4.92 7.57 -5.67
C GLU A 30 4.90 7.80 -4.16
N VAL A 31 4.41 6.83 -3.38
CA VAL A 31 4.34 6.94 -1.92
C VAL A 31 5.73 7.10 -1.30
N ASN A 32 6.70 6.29 -1.71
CA ASN A 32 8.06 6.37 -1.17
C ASN A 32 8.74 7.70 -1.52
N SER A 33 8.45 8.28 -2.69
CA SER A 33 8.98 9.60 -3.09
C SER A 33 8.55 10.74 -2.16
N LEU A 34 7.42 10.59 -1.46
CA LEU A 34 6.90 11.56 -0.50
C LEU A 34 7.57 11.45 0.88
N SER A 35 8.34 10.39 1.14
CA SER A 35 8.99 10.12 2.44
C SER A 35 8.03 10.30 3.64
N PRO A 36 6.88 9.60 3.65
CA PRO A 36 5.82 9.82 4.63
C PRO A 36 6.26 9.46 6.06
N ASP A 37 5.70 10.17 7.03
CA ASP A 37 5.82 9.85 8.46
C ASP A 37 4.76 8.82 8.89
N LEU A 38 3.66 8.72 8.14
CA LEU A 38 2.61 7.74 8.37
C LEU A 38 1.95 7.33 7.05
N LEU A 39 1.84 6.01 6.84
CA LEU A 39 0.98 5.42 5.81
C LEU A 39 -0.27 4.85 6.48
N VAL A 40 -1.45 5.27 6.03
CA VAL A 40 -2.75 4.73 6.47
C VAL A 40 -3.39 3.97 5.32
N VAL A 41 -3.79 2.73 5.56
CA VAL A 41 -4.51 1.90 4.59
C VAL A 41 -5.92 1.65 5.12
N THR A 42 -6.95 2.16 4.43
CA THR A 42 -8.29 2.30 5.02
C THR A 42 -9.28 1.17 4.76
N GLY A 43 -8.84 0.07 4.14
CA GLY A 43 -9.69 -1.11 3.93
C GLY A 43 -9.42 -1.80 2.62
N ASP A 44 -10.19 -2.85 2.36
CA ASP A 44 -10.23 -3.58 1.09
C ASP A 44 -8.84 -3.96 0.56
N LEU A 45 -8.02 -4.48 1.47
CA LEU A 45 -6.72 -5.08 1.16
C LEU A 45 -6.88 -6.27 0.19
N THR A 46 -7.98 -6.99 0.32
CA THR A 46 -8.28 -8.26 -0.35
C THR A 46 -9.73 -8.28 -0.81
N ASP A 47 -10.05 -8.98 -1.91
CA ASP A 47 -11.44 -9.16 -2.36
C ASP A 47 -12.26 -10.07 -1.46
N ASP A 48 -11.70 -11.23 -1.10
CA ASP A 48 -12.46 -12.33 -0.49
C ASP A 48 -12.06 -12.62 0.95
N GLY A 49 -11.08 -11.90 1.50
CA GLY A 49 -10.58 -12.11 2.86
C GLY A 49 -9.86 -13.44 3.07
N LEU A 50 -9.28 -14.01 2.01
CA LEU A 50 -8.58 -15.30 2.08
C LEU A 50 -7.16 -15.13 2.62
N TYR A 51 -6.67 -16.10 3.38
CA TYR A 51 -5.36 -16.04 4.04
C TYR A 51 -4.20 -15.71 3.07
N TYR A 52 -4.16 -16.36 1.90
CA TYR A 52 -3.10 -16.11 0.91
C TYR A 52 -3.18 -14.70 0.29
N GLN A 53 -4.38 -14.08 0.25
CA GLN A 53 -4.52 -12.69 -0.22
C GLN A 53 -3.91 -11.74 0.82
N TYR A 54 -4.02 -12.05 2.11
CA TYR A 54 -3.32 -11.27 3.14
C TYR A 54 -1.80 -11.46 3.10
N GLU A 55 -1.30 -12.64 2.74
CA GLU A 55 0.14 -12.84 2.51
C GLU A 55 0.67 -11.98 1.34
N GLU A 56 -0.10 -11.88 0.26
CA GLU A 56 0.24 -10.98 -0.86
C GLU A 56 0.14 -9.50 -0.46
N ALA A 57 -0.92 -9.11 0.27
CA ALA A 57 -1.07 -7.76 0.78
C ALA A 57 0.09 -7.37 1.70
N LEU A 58 0.55 -8.28 2.57
CA LEU A 58 1.74 -8.05 3.38
C LEU A 58 2.99 -7.86 2.52
N SER A 59 3.19 -8.71 1.51
CA SER A 59 4.31 -8.62 0.58
C SER A 59 4.34 -7.31 -0.23
N LEU A 60 3.17 -6.72 -0.51
CA LEU A 60 3.05 -5.37 -1.06
C LEU A 60 3.41 -4.32 -0.02
N LEU A 61 2.81 -4.40 1.18
CA LEU A 61 2.95 -3.38 2.23
C LEU A 61 4.40 -3.24 2.72
N GLU A 62 5.17 -4.33 2.73
CA GLU A 62 6.60 -4.34 3.08
C GLU A 62 7.48 -3.53 2.10
N LYS A 63 6.96 -3.13 0.94
CA LYS A 63 7.70 -2.31 -0.05
C LYS A 63 7.62 -0.81 0.22
N PHE A 64 6.70 -0.37 1.08
CA PHE A 64 6.60 1.04 1.44
C PHE A 64 7.67 1.42 2.47
N ASP A 65 8.39 2.51 2.19
CA ASP A 65 9.37 3.11 3.08
C ASP A 65 8.71 4.25 3.85
N VAL A 66 8.33 3.95 5.10
CA VAL A 66 7.74 4.91 6.04
C VAL A 66 8.76 5.19 7.12
N LYS A 67 8.99 6.46 7.43
CA LYS A 67 9.93 6.86 8.48
C LYS A 67 9.53 6.20 9.80
N ARG A 68 10.47 5.50 10.42
CA ARG A 68 10.30 4.84 11.73
C ARG A 68 10.70 5.76 12.87
#